data_AF-A0A660XMM6-F1
#
_entry.id   AF-A0A660XMM6-F1
#
_cell.length_a   1.000
_cell.length_b   1.000
_cell.length_c   1.000
_cell.angle_alpha   90.00
_cell.angle_beta   90.00
_cell.angle_gamma   90.00
#
_symmetry.space_group_name_H-M   'P 1'
#
loop_
_entity.id
_entity.type
_entity.pdbx_description
1 polymer ?
#
loop_
_entity_poly.entity_id
_entity_poly.type
_entity_poly.pdbx_seq_one_letter_code
_entity_poly.pdbx_strand_id
1 'polypeptide(L)'
;MKIIKGVKISPGVAIGPIYYFERYKFPIPKTYIKSEERDNELLRLKRATSKAAGELSQLRELVLDHLDEGHARMIDAQLMALTDEEVIKEVKKVIQE
;
A
#
# COMPACT_ATOMS: atom_id res chain seq x y z
N MET A 1 3.51 33.33 19.49
CA MET A 1 3.58 31.88 19.77
C MET A 1 2.18 31.32 19.72
N LYS A 2 1.90 30.30 18.90
CA LYS A 2 0.56 29.75 18.74
C LYS A 2 0.46 28.44 19.53
N ILE A 3 -0.43 28.38 20.52
CA ILE A 3 -0.69 27.17 21.30
C ILE A 3 -1.78 26.38 20.58
N ILE A 4 -1.46 25.17 20.16
CA ILE A 4 -2.42 24.24 19.52
C ILE A 4 -2.98 23.32 20.60
N LYS A 5 -4.30 23.25 20.72
CA LYS A 5 -5.00 22.33 21.64
C LYS A 5 -5.66 21.21 20.84
N GLY A 6 -5.54 19.97 21.32
CA GLY A 6 -6.15 18.79 20.71
C GLY A 6 -6.65 17.80 21.77
N VAL A 7 -7.00 16.59 21.33
CA VAL A 7 -7.42 15.49 22.22
C VAL A 7 -6.18 14.81 22.82
N LYS A 8 -6.17 14.63 24.14
CA LYS A 8 -5.07 13.96 24.84
C LYS A 8 -5.25 12.45 24.75
N ILE A 9 -4.29 11.75 24.15
CA ILE A 9 -4.30 10.27 24.01
C ILE A 9 -3.46 9.62 25.11
N SER A 10 -2.32 10.22 25.47
CA SER A 10 -1.41 9.71 26.51
C SER A 10 -0.78 10.88 27.31
N PRO A 11 -0.59 10.75 28.63
CA PRO A 11 0.06 11.78 29.45
C PRO A 11 1.58 11.83 29.24
N GLY A 12 2.17 13.03 29.28
CA GLY A 12 3.62 13.22 29.19
C GLY A 12 4.04 14.59 28.66
N VAL A 13 5.34 14.88 28.71
CA VAL A 13 5.98 16.06 28.08
C VAL A 13 7.12 15.57 27.21
N ALA A 14 7.13 15.96 25.93
CA ALA A 14 8.17 15.63 24.98
C ALA A 14 8.69 16.91 24.30
N ILE A 15 10.02 16.99 24.11
CA ILE A 15 10.70 18.10 23.44
C ILE A 15 11.66 17.50 22.42
N GLY A 16 11.51 17.86 21.15
CA GLY A 16 12.34 17.32 20.07
C GLY A 16 11.96 17.88 18.70
N PRO A 17 12.70 17.49 17.64
CA PRO A 17 12.35 17.85 16.28
C PRO A 17 11.02 17.21 15.85
N ILE A 18 10.35 17.85 14.91
CA ILE A 18 9.09 17.36 14.32
C ILE A 18 9.39 16.82 12.92
N TYR A 19 8.85 15.64 12.61
CA TYR A 19 8.79 15.11 11.26
C TYR A 19 7.38 15.32 10.69
N TYR A 20 7.26 16.12 9.64
CA TYR A 20 5.98 16.35 8.95
C TYR A 20 5.81 15.33 7.84
N PHE A 21 4.90 14.37 8.04
CA PHE A 21 4.56 13.37 7.05
C PHE A 21 3.34 13.82 6.24
N GLU A 22 3.57 14.28 5.01
CA GLU A 22 2.52 14.66 4.08
C GLU A 22 1.99 13.43 3.33
N ARG A 23 0.67 13.18 3.41
CA ARG A 23 0.02 12.14 2.62
C ARG A 23 -0.38 12.71 1.27
N TYR A 24 0.39 12.42 0.23
CA TYR A 24 -0.01 12.78 -1.13
C TYR A 24 -1.17 11.92 -1.61
N LYS A 25 -2.14 12.56 -2.27
CA LYS A 25 -3.12 11.85 -3.09
C LYS A 25 -2.51 11.64 -4.47
N PHE A 26 -2.42 10.39 -4.90
CA PHE A 26 -2.00 10.07 -6.26
C PHE A 26 -3.18 10.32 -7.22
N PRO A 27 -3.03 11.15 -8.26
CA PRO A 27 -4.02 11.20 -9.31
C PRO A 27 -4.01 9.86 -10.06
N ILE A 28 -5.17 9.23 -10.18
CA ILE A 28 -5.35 7.99 -10.95
C ILE A 28 -6.03 8.36 -12.27
N PRO A 29 -5.27 8.62 -13.35
CA PRO A 29 -5.87 8.98 -14.63
C PRO A 29 -6.58 7.78 -15.25
N LYS A 30 -7.78 8.02 -15.80
CA LYS A 30 -8.48 7.04 -16.63
C LYS A 30 -8.13 7.33 -18.08
N THR A 31 -7.31 6.48 -18.69
CA THR A 31 -6.83 6.64 -20.06
C THR A 31 -7.16 5.41 -20.89
N TYR A 32 -7.53 5.62 -22.15
CA TYR A 32 -7.58 4.56 -23.14
C TYR A 32 -6.18 4.28 -23.65
N ILE A 33 -5.85 3.00 -23.82
CA ILE A 33 -4.58 2.53 -24.38
C ILE A 33 -4.83 1.91 -25.76
N LYS A 34 -3.83 1.91 -26.63
CA LYS A 34 -3.92 1.21 -27.92
C LYS A 34 -3.77 -0.31 -27.72
N SER A 35 -4.28 -1.10 -28.66
CA SER A 35 -4.15 -2.56 -28.63
C SER A 35 -2.69 -3.03 -28.53
N GLU A 36 -1.76 -2.30 -29.16
CA GLU A 36 -0.31 -2.57 -29.14
C GLU A 36 0.32 -2.37 -27.74
N GLU A 37 -0.32 -1.59 -26.87
CA GLU A 37 0.18 -1.27 -25.53
C GLU A 37 -0.33 -2.23 -24.44
N ARG A 38 -1.29 -3.10 -24.78
CA ARG A 38 -1.93 -4.03 -23.84
C ARG A 38 -0.93 -4.96 -23.15
N ASP A 39 0.00 -5.54 -23.91
CA ASP A 39 1.02 -6.44 -23.36
C ASP A 39 1.96 -5.73 -22.38
N ASN A 40 2.32 -4.48 -22.70
CA ASN A 40 3.14 -3.65 -21.82
C ASN A 40 2.40 -3.29 -20.52
N GLU A 41 1.09 -3.01 -20.61
CA GLU A 41 0.26 -2.72 -19.44
C GLU A 41 0.08 -3.96 -18.54
N LEU A 42 -0.13 -5.14 -19.12
CA LEU A 42 -0.18 -6.40 -18.39
C LEU A 42 1.15 -6.70 -17.68
N LEU A 43 2.28 -6.42 -18.34
CA LEU A 43 3.60 -6.54 -17.73
C LEU A 43 3.79 -5.54 -16.58
N ARG A 44 3.29 -4.31 -16.75
CA ARG A 44 3.34 -3.26 -15.71
C ARG A 44 2.54 -3.68 -14.48
N LEU A 45 1.34 -4.22 -14.67
CA LEU A 45 0.53 -4.80 -13.59
C LEU A 45 1.29 -5.89 -12.85
N LYS A 46 1.83 -6.88 -13.57
CA LYS A 46 2.59 -8.00 -12.96
C LYS A 46 3.80 -7.52 -12.15
N ARG A 47 4.53 -6.52 -12.65
CA ARG A 47 5.68 -5.93 -11.94
C ARG A 47 5.23 -5.19 -10.68
N ALA A 48 4.16 -4.42 -10.77
CA ALA A 48 3.61 -3.68 -9.64
C ALA A 48 3.10 -4.61 -8.52
N THR A 49 2.35 -5.66 -8.88
CA THR A 49 1.85 -6.64 -7.89
C THR A 49 2.99 -7.42 -7.24
N SER A 50 3.99 -7.85 -8.01
CA SER A 50 5.17 -8.52 -7.46
C SER A 50 5.98 -7.62 -6.52
N LYS A 51 6.14 -6.34 -6.88
CA LYS A 51 6.82 -5.36 -6.03
C LYS A 51 6.05 -5.14 -4.72
N ALA A 52 4.75 -4.91 -4.81
CA ALA A 52 3.90 -4.70 -3.63
C ALA A 52 3.86 -5.93 -2.72
N ALA A 53 3.86 -7.15 -3.27
CA ALA A 53 3.93 -8.37 -2.47
C ALA A 53 5.27 -8.49 -1.72
N GLY A 54 6.38 -8.10 -2.35
CA GLY A 54 7.69 -8.02 -1.69
C GLY A 54 7.72 -7.00 -0.55
N GLU A 55 7.18 -5.80 -0.78
CA GLU A 55 7.09 -4.74 0.23
C GLU A 55 6.22 -5.16 1.42
N LEU A 56 5.06 -5.79 1.17
CA LEU A 56 4.20 -6.32 2.23
C LEU A 56 4.85 -7.47 3.00
N SER A 57 5.62 -8.33 2.32
CA SER A 57 6.36 -9.40 3.01
C SER A 57 7.44 -8.84 3.93
N GLN A 58 8.17 -7.79 3.51
CA GLN A 58 9.13 -7.12 4.38
C GLN A 58 8.45 -6.41 5.56
N LEU A 59 7.30 -5.77 5.31
CA LEU A 59 6.52 -5.12 6.36
C LEU A 59 5.99 -6.15 7.37
N ARG A 60 5.60 -7.34 6.91
CA ARG A 60 5.15 -8.43 7.77
C ARG A 60 6.25 -8.85 8.76
N GLU A 61 7.47 -9.06 8.28
CA GLU A 61 8.61 -9.42 9.16
C GLU A 61 8.92 -8.30 10.16
N LEU A 62 8.90 -7.04 9.72
CA LEU A 62 9.08 -5.89 10.61
C LEU A 62 8.01 -5.84 11.70
N VAL A 63 6.75 -6.11 11.35
CA VAL A 63 5.64 -6.15 12.31
C VAL A 63 5.81 -7.31 13.29
N LEU A 64 6.25 -8.48 12.82
CA LEU A 64 6.50 -9.63 13.68
C LEU A 64 7.62 -9.37 14.69
N ASP A 65 8.69 -8.71 14.26
CA ASP A 65 9.86 -8.39 15.10
C ASP A 65 9.56 -7.31 16.15
N HIS A 66 8.73 -6.32 15.82
CA HIS A 66 8.49 -5.15 16.68
C HIS A 66 7.19 -5.19 17.47
N LEU A 67 6.22 -6.01 17.07
CA LEU A 67 4.89 -6.11 17.69
C LEU A 67 4.60 -7.55 18.12
N ASP A 68 3.79 -8.28 17.34
CA ASP A 68 3.41 -9.68 17.60
C ASP A 68 2.87 -10.37 16.32
N GLU A 69 2.61 -11.67 16.45
CA GLU A 69 2.03 -12.49 15.38
C GLU A 69 0.61 -12.04 14.98
N GLY A 70 -0.17 -11.51 15.93
CA GLY A 70 -1.54 -11.06 15.68
C GLY A 70 -1.60 -9.92 14.65
N HIS A 71 -0.68 -8.97 14.77
CA HIS A 71 -0.55 -7.88 13.81
C HIS A 71 0.05 -8.36 12.48
N ALA A 72 1.00 -9.29 12.51
CA ALA A 72 1.58 -9.86 11.29
C ALA A 72 0.51 -10.56 10.42
N ARG A 73 -0.46 -11.25 11.05
CA ARG A 73 -1.59 -11.88 10.34
C ARG A 73 -2.49 -10.89 9.59
N MET A 74 -2.54 -9.61 10.01
CA MET A 74 -3.26 -8.59 9.24
C MET A 74 -2.60 -8.34 7.88
N ILE A 75 -1.27 -8.43 7.81
CA ILE A 75 -0.52 -8.29 6.56
C ILE A 75 -0.67 -9.55 5.70
N ASP A 76 -0.75 -10.74 6.32
CA ASP A 76 -1.03 -11.99 5.60
C ASP A 76 -2.36 -11.92 4.83
N ALA A 77 -3.41 -11.38 5.45
CA ALA A 77 -4.69 -11.17 4.77
C ALA A 77 -4.59 -10.20 3.58
N GLN A 78 -3.78 -9.15 3.70
CA GLN A 78 -3.53 -8.20 2.61
C GLN A 78 -2.73 -8.83 1.47
N LEU A 79 -1.75 -9.67 1.79
CA LEU A 79 -1.00 -10.46 0.81
C LEU A 79 -1.93 -11.41 0.06
N MET A 80 -2.80 -12.15 0.76
CA MET A 80 -3.78 -13.05 0.15
C MET A 80 -4.67 -12.30 -0.86
N ALA A 81 -5.21 -11.15 -0.45
CA ALA A 81 -6.05 -10.32 -1.33
C ALA A 81 -5.29 -9.77 -2.55
N LEU A 82 -4.01 -9.40 -2.38
CA LEU A 82 -3.17 -8.89 -3.49
C LEU A 82 -2.85 -9.99 -4.52
N THR A 83 -2.69 -11.23 -4.06
CA THR A 83 -2.34 -12.38 -4.89
C THR A 83 -3.55 -13.18 -5.40
N ASP A 84 -4.76 -12.75 -5.08
CA ASP A 84 -5.99 -13.42 -5.49
C ASP A 84 -6.09 -13.49 -7.02
N GLU A 85 -6.18 -14.72 -7.54
CA GLU A 85 -6.17 -14.96 -8.98
C GLU A 85 -7.43 -14.42 -9.67
N GLU A 86 -8.58 -14.42 -8.99
CA GLU A 86 -9.84 -13.92 -9.52
C GLU A 86 -9.80 -12.40 -9.65
N VAL A 87 -9.31 -11.70 -8.61
CA VAL A 87 -9.11 -10.25 -8.64
C VAL A 87 -8.13 -9.87 -9.77
N ILE A 88 -7.00 -10.56 -9.86
CA ILE A 88 -6.00 -10.29 -10.91
C ILE A 88 -6.59 -10.54 -12.30
N LYS A 89 -7.43 -11.57 -12.47
CA LYS A 89 -8.08 -11.88 -13.73
C LYS A 89 -9.05 -10.79 -14.15
N GLU A 90 -9.86 -10.27 -13.24
CA GLU A 90 -10.78 -9.16 -13.54
C GLU A 90 -10.03 -7.89 -13.97
N VAL A 91 -8.93 -7.55 -13.29
CA VAL A 91 -8.10 -6.40 -13.68
C VAL A 91 -7.49 -6.59 -15.08
N LYS A 92 -7.04 -7.82 -15.40
CA LYS A 92 -6.51 -8.13 -16.73
C LYS A 92 -7.55 -7.97 -17.84
N LYS A 93 -8.82 -8.32 -17.59
CA LYS A 93 -9.90 -8.13 -18.56
C LYS A 93 -10.08 -6.66 -18.93
N VAL A 94 -10.09 -5.77 -17.94
CA VAL A 94 -10.22 -4.31 -18.17
C VAL A 94 -9.10 -3.75 -19.06
N ILE A 95 -7.90 -4.34 -19.00
CA ILE A 95 -6.76 -3.94 -19.85
C ILE A 95 -6.91 -4.50 -21.28
N GLN A 96 -7.56 -5.65 -21.44
CA GLN A 96 -7.72 -6.36 -22.71
C GLN A 96 -8.96 -5.94 -23.49
N GLU A 97 -9.97 -5.36 -22.83
CA GLU A 97 -11.14 -4.71 -23.44
C GLU A 97 -10.76 -3.43 -24.19
#